data_AF-A0A6J4H707-F1
#
_entry.id   AF-A0A6J4H707-F1
#
_cell.length_a   1.000
_cell.length_b   1.000
_cell.length_c   1.000
_cell.angle_alpha   90.00
_cell.angle_beta   90.00
_cell.angle_gamma   90.00
#
_symmetry.space_group_name_H-M   'P 1'
#
loop_
_entity.id
_entity.type
_entity.pdbx_description
1 polymer ?
#
loop_
_entity_poly.entity_id
_entity_poly.type
_entity_poly.pdbx_seq_one_letter_code
_entity_poly.pdbx_strand_id
1 'polypeptide(L)'
;MVSTVTWAPAGAFLPASQRTLEGQFRKVLSEEFGIAFNQLFAITNMPVSRYLEFLLRSGNYASYMEKLVTAFNPAAAAGVMCRNTISVGWDGMLYDCDFNQMLELPVQAASRHIAHYNARELKDRDIVVRQHCYGCTAGAGSSCGGATA
;
A
#
# COMPACT_ATOMS: atom_id res chain seq x y z
N MET A 1 -23.79 -9.53 4.51
CA MET A 1 -22.99 -8.81 5.52
C MET A 1 -21.65 -8.49 4.87
N VAL A 2 -21.32 -7.20 4.68
CA VAL A 2 -20.02 -6.81 4.09
C VAL A 2 -18.97 -6.89 5.19
N SER A 3 -17.95 -7.71 5.01
CA SER A 3 -16.95 -7.88 6.08
C SER A 3 -16.01 -6.68 6.17
N THR A 4 -15.53 -6.16 5.05
CA THR A 4 -14.58 -5.05 5.00
C THR A 4 -14.87 -4.13 3.83
N VAL A 5 -14.80 -2.81 4.05
CA VAL A 5 -14.86 -1.79 3.01
C VAL A 5 -13.46 -1.23 2.79
N THR A 6 -12.98 -1.20 1.55
CA THR A 6 -11.70 -0.56 1.21
C THR A 6 -11.98 0.77 0.52
N TRP A 7 -11.32 1.82 0.98
CA TRP A 7 -11.44 3.15 0.41
C TRP A 7 -10.09 3.75 0.10
N ALA A 8 -9.97 4.36 -1.09
CA ALA A 8 -8.82 5.13 -1.51
C ALA A 8 -9.31 6.46 -2.12
N PRO A 9 -8.55 7.56 -1.94
CA PRO A 9 -8.93 8.86 -2.46
C PRO A 9 -8.90 8.91 -3.99
N ALA A 10 -9.91 9.52 -4.61
CA ALA A 10 -9.95 9.66 -6.08
C ALA A 10 -8.95 10.72 -6.62
N GLY A 11 -8.45 11.61 -5.77
CA GLY A 11 -7.53 12.69 -6.14
C GLY A 11 -6.10 12.52 -5.62
N ALA A 12 -5.25 13.52 -5.86
CA ALA A 12 -3.84 13.56 -5.48
C ALA A 12 -3.64 14.05 -4.03
N PHE A 13 -4.20 13.33 -3.06
CA PHE A 13 -4.07 13.61 -1.63
C PHE A 13 -4.01 12.33 -0.80
N LEU A 14 -3.52 12.43 0.43
CA LEU A 14 -3.48 11.32 1.38
C LEU A 14 -4.87 11.07 1.98
N PRO A 15 -5.22 9.81 2.30
CA PRO A 15 -6.46 9.51 2.97
C PRO A 15 -6.54 10.22 4.34
N ALA A 16 -7.76 10.58 4.76
CA ALA A 16 -8.02 10.94 6.15
C ALA A 16 -7.82 9.73 7.07
N SER A 17 -7.83 9.96 8.39
CA SER A 17 -7.66 8.85 9.33
C SER A 17 -8.69 7.75 9.10
N GLN A 18 -8.26 6.50 9.15
CA GLN A 18 -9.12 5.33 8.95
C GLN A 18 -10.33 5.35 9.89
N ARG A 19 -10.12 5.73 11.15
CA ARG A 19 -11.19 5.85 12.16
C ARG A 19 -12.24 6.89 11.77
N THR A 20 -11.81 8.04 11.27
CA THR A 20 -12.73 9.10 10.82
C THR A 20 -13.55 8.63 9.62
N LEU A 21 -12.87 8.04 8.61
CA LEU A 21 -13.52 7.53 7.42
C LEU A 21 -14.49 6.39 7.74
N GLU A 22 -14.11 5.46 8.63
CA GLU A 22 -14.98 4.38 9.06
C GLU A 22 -16.29 4.90 9.66
N GLY A 23 -16.21 5.87 10.57
CA GLY A 23 -17.39 6.46 11.19
C GLY A 23 -18.31 7.16 10.18
N GLN A 24 -17.72 7.90 9.24
CA GLN A 24 -18.46 8.57 8.17
C GLN A 24 -19.17 7.57 7.25
N PHE A 25 -18.45 6.52 6.81
CA PHE A 25 -19.02 5.48 5.96
C PHE A 25 -20.10 4.68 6.69
N ARG A 26 -19.88 4.31 7.97
CA ARG A 26 -20.91 3.63 8.77
C ARG A 26 -22.20 4.42 8.84
N LYS A 27 -22.09 5.72 9.09
CA LYS A 27 -23.26 6.61 9.19
C LYS A 27 -24.03 6.63 7.87
N VAL A 28 -23.38 7.02 6.77
CA VAL A 28 -24.04 7.18 5.46
C VAL A 28 -24.58 5.85 4.94
N LEU A 29 -23.78 4.78 4.98
CA LEU A 29 -24.20 3.46 4.47
C LEU A 29 -25.37 2.87 5.28
N SER A 30 -25.41 3.12 6.59
CA SER A 30 -26.52 2.67 7.42
C SER A 30 -27.79 3.52 7.19
N GLU A 31 -27.66 4.85 7.19
CA GLU A 31 -28.79 5.77 7.10
C GLU A 31 -29.46 5.75 5.72
N GLU A 32 -28.67 5.72 4.64
CA GLU A 32 -29.19 5.84 3.28
C GLU A 32 -29.48 4.49 2.61
N PHE A 33 -28.74 3.44 2.99
CA PHE A 33 -28.77 2.15 2.28
C PHE A 33 -29.06 0.94 3.17
N GLY A 34 -29.14 1.11 4.50
CA GLY A 34 -29.31 -0.01 5.43
C GLY A 34 -28.14 -1.01 5.41
N ILE A 35 -26.95 -0.58 4.97
CA ILE A 35 -25.76 -1.42 4.84
C ILE A 35 -24.89 -1.30 6.08
N ALA A 36 -24.56 -2.44 6.67
CA ALA A 36 -23.58 -2.56 7.76
C ALA A 36 -22.31 -3.29 7.29
N PHE A 37 -21.17 -2.88 7.85
CA PHE A 37 -19.87 -3.51 7.64
C PHE A 37 -19.05 -3.59 8.93
N ASN A 38 -17.99 -4.41 8.97
CA ASN A 38 -17.19 -4.61 10.20
C ASN A 38 -16.03 -3.63 10.34
N GLN A 39 -15.28 -3.37 9.26
CA GLN A 39 -14.12 -2.49 9.29
C GLN A 39 -13.93 -1.76 7.96
N LEU A 40 -13.33 -0.57 8.01
CA LEU A 40 -12.89 0.17 6.83
C LEU A 40 -11.38 0.21 6.77
N PHE A 41 -10.80 -0.06 5.60
CA PHE A 41 -9.37 0.14 5.32
C PHE A 41 -9.18 1.36 4.43
N ALA A 42 -8.44 2.34 4.97
CA ALA A 42 -8.03 3.52 4.22
C ALA A 42 -6.69 3.23 3.55
N ILE A 43 -6.65 3.33 2.23
CA ILE A 43 -5.47 3.00 1.41
C ILE A 43 -5.00 4.24 0.65
N THR A 44 -3.68 4.44 0.64
CA THR A 44 -3.04 5.47 -0.19
C THR A 44 -2.84 4.91 -1.59
N ASN A 45 -3.17 5.68 -2.62
CA ASN A 45 -2.90 5.25 -3.99
C ASN A 45 -1.40 5.30 -4.28
N MET A 46 -0.84 4.18 -4.71
CA MET A 46 0.56 4.15 -5.13
C MET A 46 0.73 4.89 -6.47
N PRO A 47 1.78 5.72 -6.64
CA PRO A 47 2.05 6.44 -7.88
C PRO A 47 2.62 5.52 -8.97
N VAL A 48 1.87 4.49 -9.34
CA VAL A 48 2.22 3.49 -10.38
C VAL A 48 1.07 3.29 -11.37
N SER A 49 1.41 2.82 -12.58
CA SER A 49 0.45 2.46 -13.65
C SER A 49 -0.65 3.51 -13.85
N ARG A 50 -1.93 3.12 -13.80
CA ARG A 50 -3.08 4.00 -14.07
C ARG A 50 -3.14 5.25 -13.20
N TYR A 51 -2.75 5.14 -11.93
CA TYR A 51 -2.74 6.31 -11.05
C TYR A 51 -1.59 7.26 -11.37
N LEU A 52 -0.42 6.71 -11.74
CA LEU A 52 0.67 7.51 -12.28
C LEU A 52 0.27 8.25 -13.57
N GLU A 53 -0.41 7.58 -14.51
CA GLU A 53 -0.92 8.22 -15.73
C GLU A 53 -1.90 9.36 -15.41
N PHE A 54 -2.80 9.16 -14.44
CA PHE A 54 -3.67 10.21 -13.95
C PHE A 54 -2.88 11.39 -13.37
N LEU A 55 -1.89 11.15 -12.53
CA LEU A 55 -1.05 12.18 -11.93
C LEU A 55 -0.28 12.99 -12.98
N LEU A 56 0.25 12.33 -14.00
CA LEU A 56 0.97 12.97 -15.09
C LEU A 56 0.01 13.81 -15.96
N ARG A 57 -1.12 13.24 -16.39
CA ARG A 57 -2.10 13.93 -17.24
C ARG A 57 -2.75 15.14 -16.54
N SER A 58 -2.93 15.07 -15.24
CA SER A 58 -3.51 16.15 -14.44
C SER A 58 -2.47 17.16 -13.91
N GLY A 59 -1.17 16.96 -14.19
CA GLY A 59 -0.09 17.83 -13.71
C GLY A 59 0.18 17.73 -12.20
N ASN A 60 -0.37 16.73 -11.50
CA ASN A 60 -0.27 16.58 -10.05
C ASN A 60 0.90 15.70 -9.59
N TYR A 61 1.68 15.12 -10.51
CA TYR A 61 2.72 14.16 -10.13
C TYR A 61 3.75 14.72 -9.14
N ALA A 62 4.37 15.87 -9.46
CA ALA A 62 5.42 16.44 -8.62
C ALA A 62 4.89 16.81 -7.23
N SER A 63 3.75 17.50 -7.16
CA SER A 63 3.13 17.90 -5.90
C SER A 63 2.63 16.71 -5.08
N TYR A 64 2.18 15.63 -5.73
CA TYR A 64 1.80 14.40 -5.04
C TYR A 64 3.01 13.69 -4.45
N MET A 65 4.09 13.54 -5.23
CA MET A 65 5.33 12.95 -4.74
C MET A 65 5.92 13.75 -3.58
N GLU A 66 5.93 15.08 -3.67
CA GLU A 66 6.35 15.95 -2.56
C GLU A 66 5.53 15.68 -1.29
N LYS A 67 4.19 15.63 -1.39
CA LYS A 67 3.32 15.29 -0.25
C LYS A 67 3.67 13.94 0.37
N LEU A 68 3.90 12.90 -0.45
CA LEU A 68 4.25 11.57 0.07
C LEU A 68 5.58 11.59 0.81
N VAL A 69 6.59 12.27 0.24
CA VAL A 69 7.92 12.39 0.85
C VAL A 69 7.88 13.19 2.15
N THR A 70 7.23 14.35 2.15
CA THR A 70 7.10 15.21 3.33
C THR A 70 6.29 14.55 4.43
N ALA A 71 5.33 13.70 4.09
CA ALA A 71 4.52 12.95 5.04
C ALA A 71 5.15 11.60 5.45
N PHE A 72 6.40 11.30 5.09
CA PHE A 72 7.06 10.06 5.48
C PHE A 72 6.96 9.83 6.99
N ASN A 73 6.44 8.67 7.38
CA ASN A 73 6.23 8.30 8.77
C ASN A 73 7.05 7.04 9.11
N PRO A 74 8.10 7.15 9.94
CA PRO A 74 8.88 6.01 10.39
C PRO A 74 8.07 4.92 11.10
N ALA A 75 7.01 5.31 11.84
CA ALA A 75 6.12 4.34 12.49
C ALA A 75 5.34 3.53 11.45
N ALA A 76 4.85 4.19 10.39
CA ALA A 76 4.20 3.50 9.28
C ALA A 76 5.20 2.57 8.56
N ALA A 77 6.41 3.05 8.32
CA ALA A 77 7.48 2.26 7.70
C ALA A 77 7.83 1.00 8.50
N ALA A 78 7.70 1.01 9.83
CA ALA A 78 7.90 -0.18 10.65
C ALA A 78 6.76 -1.22 10.48
N GLY A 79 5.57 -0.77 10.11
CA GLY A 79 4.36 -1.60 9.95
C GLY A 79 4.06 -2.06 8.51
N VAL A 80 4.87 -1.68 7.50
CA VAL A 80 4.62 -2.11 6.11
C VAL A 80 4.81 -3.61 5.90
N MET A 81 3.96 -4.19 5.06
CA MET A 81 3.92 -5.65 4.80
C MET A 81 5.23 -6.23 4.24
N CYS A 82 6.02 -5.45 3.51
CA CYS A 82 7.26 -5.93 2.88
C CYS A 82 8.30 -6.42 3.89
N ARG A 83 8.14 -6.05 5.17
CA ARG A 83 9.02 -6.46 6.28
C ARG A 83 8.76 -7.86 6.81
N ASN A 84 7.54 -8.38 6.62
CA ASN A 84 7.12 -9.66 7.19
C ASN A 84 6.53 -10.63 6.16
N THR A 85 6.30 -10.17 4.93
CA THR A 85 5.69 -10.93 3.85
C THR A 85 6.58 -10.85 2.60
N ILE A 86 6.45 -11.85 1.73
CA ILE A 86 7.03 -11.90 0.38
C ILE A 86 5.88 -12.19 -0.58
N SER A 87 5.87 -11.52 -1.74
CA SER A 87 4.99 -11.86 -2.85
C SER A 87 5.63 -12.89 -3.75
N VAL A 88 4.86 -13.87 -4.20
CA VAL A 88 5.30 -14.96 -5.09
C VAL A 88 4.63 -14.76 -6.44
N GLY A 89 5.43 -14.59 -7.49
CA GLY A 89 5.01 -14.54 -8.87
C GLY A 89 4.37 -15.84 -9.34
N TRP A 90 3.55 -15.77 -10.38
CA TRP A 90 2.96 -16.96 -11.01
C TRP A 90 4.02 -17.91 -11.59
N ASP A 91 5.19 -17.36 -11.93
CA ASP A 91 6.39 -18.04 -12.41
C ASP A 91 7.31 -18.51 -11.28
N GLY A 92 6.91 -18.32 -10.01
CA GLY A 92 7.66 -18.67 -8.82
C GLY A 92 8.73 -17.66 -8.39
N MET A 93 8.89 -16.52 -9.09
CA MET A 93 9.81 -15.47 -8.68
C MET A 93 9.36 -14.77 -7.40
N LEU A 94 10.31 -14.35 -6.56
CA LEU A 94 10.05 -13.72 -5.26
C LEU A 94 10.23 -12.20 -5.32
N TYR A 95 9.29 -11.47 -4.71
CA TYR A 95 9.26 -10.01 -4.63
C TYR A 95 8.95 -9.55 -3.21
N ASP A 96 9.42 -8.36 -2.81
CA ASP A 96 9.14 -7.86 -1.45
C ASP A 96 7.67 -7.49 -1.22
N CYS A 97 6.94 -7.13 -2.27
CA CYS A 97 5.51 -6.84 -2.24
C CYS A 97 4.87 -6.97 -3.64
N ASP A 98 3.55 -6.83 -3.68
CA ASP A 98 2.74 -6.79 -4.89
C ASP A 98 3.13 -5.64 -5.85
N PHE A 99 3.48 -4.46 -5.34
CA PHE A 99 3.96 -3.36 -6.18
C PHE A 99 5.34 -3.65 -6.77
N ASN A 100 6.24 -4.27 -6.01
CA ASN A 100 7.53 -4.72 -6.55
C ASN A 100 7.32 -5.80 -7.61
N GLN A 101 6.38 -6.72 -7.42
CA GLN A 101 5.99 -7.69 -8.44
C GLN A 101 5.44 -7.01 -9.71
N MET A 102 4.54 -6.03 -9.56
CA MET A 102 3.97 -5.28 -10.67
C MET A 102 5.02 -4.49 -11.45
N LEU A 103 6.09 -4.06 -10.78
CA LEU A 103 7.19 -3.29 -11.37
C LEU A 103 8.39 -4.18 -11.77
N GLU A 104 8.25 -5.50 -11.70
CA GLU A 104 9.29 -6.49 -12.04
C GLU A 104 10.59 -6.28 -11.24
N LEU A 105 10.45 -6.02 -9.93
CA LEU A 105 11.53 -5.76 -8.98
C LEU A 105 11.73 -6.95 -8.02
N PRO A 106 12.41 -8.03 -8.45
CA PRO A 106 12.60 -9.20 -7.60
C PRO A 106 13.43 -8.87 -6.35
N VAL A 107 13.28 -9.68 -5.31
CA VAL A 107 14.06 -9.55 -4.07
C VAL A 107 15.56 -9.47 -4.34
N GLN A 108 16.27 -8.65 -3.56
CA GLN A 108 17.73 -8.59 -3.57
C GLN A 108 18.35 -9.73 -2.74
N ALA A 109 18.13 -10.95 -3.21
CA ALA A 109 18.69 -12.18 -2.67
C ALA A 109 19.19 -13.07 -3.83
N ALA A 110 20.00 -14.08 -3.53
CA ALA A 110 20.32 -15.19 -4.43
C ALA A 110 19.12 -16.14 -4.55
N SER A 111 18.39 -16.38 -3.46
CA SER A 111 17.12 -17.12 -3.43
C SER A 111 15.98 -16.30 -4.06
N ARG A 112 16.00 -16.10 -5.39
CA ARG A 112 14.98 -15.33 -6.13
C ARG A 112 13.76 -16.11 -6.57
N HIS A 113 13.79 -17.43 -6.46
CA HIS A 113 12.70 -18.30 -6.90
C HIS A 113 12.27 -19.21 -5.75
N ILE A 114 10.97 -19.47 -5.60
CA ILE A 114 10.40 -20.23 -4.48
C ILE A 114 10.97 -21.65 -4.37
N ALA A 115 11.36 -22.27 -5.49
CA ALA A 115 12.01 -23.59 -5.50
C ALA A 115 13.39 -23.60 -4.79
N HIS A 116 14.00 -22.43 -4.59
CA HIS A 116 15.28 -22.27 -3.91
C HIS A 116 15.14 -21.49 -2.59
N TYR A 117 13.93 -21.43 -2.03
CA TYR A 117 13.59 -20.64 -0.85
C TYR A 117 14.59 -20.83 0.30
N ASN A 118 15.18 -19.73 0.75
CA ASN A 118 16.05 -19.67 1.91
C ASN A 118 15.55 -18.64 2.93
N ALA A 119 14.92 -19.13 4.01
CA ALA A 119 14.33 -18.28 5.03
C ALA A 119 15.32 -17.32 5.70
N ARG A 120 16.55 -17.78 5.97
CA ARG A 120 17.56 -16.98 6.66
C ARG A 120 18.02 -15.83 5.76
N GLU A 121 18.37 -16.16 4.53
CA GLU A 121 18.78 -15.18 3.52
C GLU A 121 17.69 -14.16 3.26
N LEU A 122 16.44 -14.60 3.10
CA LEU A 122 15.32 -13.70 2.87
C LEU A 122 14.98 -12.86 4.10
N LYS A 123 15.21 -13.35 5.32
CA LYS A 123 15.00 -12.56 6.54
C LYS A 123 16.01 -11.42 6.67
N ASP A 124 17.25 -11.65 6.27
CA ASP A 124 18.36 -10.70 6.39
C ASP A 124 18.55 -9.83 5.13
N ARG A 125 17.64 -9.95 4.14
CA ARG A 125 17.71 -9.23 2.87
C ARG A 125 17.41 -7.74 3.01
N ASP A 126 17.99 -6.95 2.13
CA ASP A 126 17.54 -5.57 1.89
C ASP A 126 16.26 -5.59 1.05
N ILE A 127 15.23 -4.88 1.52
CA ILE A 127 13.98 -4.68 0.79
C ILE A 127 14.25 -3.75 -0.39
N VAL A 128 13.83 -4.14 -1.59
CA VAL A 128 13.96 -3.30 -2.77
C VAL A 128 12.99 -2.12 -2.67
N VAL A 129 13.54 -0.90 -2.57
CA VAL A 129 12.77 0.33 -2.43
C VAL A 129 12.84 1.20 -3.68
N ARG A 130 11.72 1.85 -4.02
CA ARG A 130 11.62 2.89 -5.06
C ARG A 130 10.62 3.98 -4.64
N GLN A 131 10.36 4.95 -5.51
CA GLN A 131 9.47 6.08 -5.25
C GLN A 131 8.05 5.67 -4.81
N HIS A 132 7.53 4.55 -5.29
CA HIS A 132 6.20 4.07 -4.87
C HIS A 132 6.14 3.73 -3.38
N CYS A 133 7.26 3.39 -2.74
CA CYS A 133 7.31 3.05 -1.31
C CYS A 133 6.90 4.23 -0.41
N TYR A 134 7.02 5.48 -0.89
CA TYR A 134 6.49 6.63 -0.17
C TYR A 134 4.96 6.59 -0.05
N GLY A 135 4.24 5.92 -0.96
CA GLY A 135 2.79 5.74 -0.80
C GLY A 135 2.43 4.83 0.39
N CYS A 136 3.21 3.78 0.66
CA CYS A 136 2.97 2.88 1.80
C CYS A 136 3.43 3.46 3.13
N THR A 137 4.39 4.39 3.11
CA THR A 137 5.07 4.92 4.31
C THR A 137 4.63 6.33 4.69
N ALA A 138 3.86 7.02 3.85
CA ALA A 138 3.36 8.36 4.13
C ALA A 138 2.14 8.37 5.07
N GLY A 139 2.06 9.37 5.94
CA GLY A 139 0.91 9.62 6.82
C GLY A 139 0.66 8.49 7.81
N ALA A 140 -0.56 7.98 7.87
CA ALA A 140 -0.91 6.80 8.68
C ALA A 140 -0.38 5.48 8.09
N GLY A 141 0.32 5.54 6.95
CA GLY A 141 0.77 4.38 6.21
C GLY A 141 -0.34 3.64 5.49
N SER A 142 0.05 2.70 4.65
CA SER A 142 -0.91 1.91 3.87
C SER A 142 -0.38 0.51 3.60
N SER A 143 -1.21 -0.48 3.91
CA SER A 143 -1.01 -1.89 3.60
C SER A 143 -2.34 -2.54 3.20
N CYS A 144 -2.33 -3.80 2.78
CA CYS A 144 -3.54 -4.57 2.52
C CYS A 144 -4.49 -4.67 3.74
N GLY A 145 -3.99 -4.38 4.96
CA GLY A 145 -4.78 -4.29 6.19
C GLY A 145 -5.20 -2.87 6.58
N GLY A 146 -5.02 -1.87 5.72
CA GLY A 146 -5.30 -0.47 6.00
C GLY A 146 -4.09 0.29 6.58
N ALA A 147 -4.37 1.26 7.46
CA ALA A 147 -3.36 2.09 8.10
C ALA A 147 -2.39 1.26 8.98
N THR A 148 -1.12 1.64 9.01
CA THR A 148 -0.04 0.92 9.70
C THR A 148 0.57 1.71 10.86
N ALA A 149 0.09 2.92 11.14
CA ALA A 149 0.49 3.78 12.25
C ALA A 149 -0.68 4.56 12.84
#